data_AF-A0A950RNY8-F1
#
_entry.id   AF-A0A950RNY8-F1
#
_cell.length_a   1.000
_cell.length_b   1.000
_cell.length_c   1.000
_cell.angle_alpha   90.00
_cell.angle_beta   90.00
_cell.angle_gamma   90.00
#
_symmetry.space_group_name_H-M   'P 1'
#
loop_
_entity.id
_entity.type
_entity.pdbx_description
1 polymer ?
#
loop_
_entity_poly.entity_id
_entity_poly.type
_entity_poly.pdbx_seq_one_letter_code
_entity_poly.pdbx_strand_id
1 'polypeptide(L)'
;MNLEPLAIGVCSWSLQVKSTPELQQLLGRLGIDVVQIACGDPHHAAWDEGDHFPAAARTAGFRMTGAMIGFAGEDYMTPQTIRRTGGFGNPAKRPERLERLQWALE
;
A
#
# COMPACT_ATOMS: atom_id res chain seq x y z
N MET A 1 -12.84 6.63 -11.09
CA MET A 1 -12.42 5.52 -11.97
C MET A 1 -13.54 4.48 -11.91
N ASN A 2 -14.14 4.10 -13.04
CA ASN A 2 -15.17 3.06 -13.03
C ASN A 2 -14.50 1.70 -13.19
N LEU A 3 -14.68 0.83 -12.21
CA LEU A 3 -14.32 -0.59 -12.32
C LEU A 3 -15.51 -1.34 -12.90
N GLU A 4 -15.22 -2.33 -13.72
CA GLU A 4 -16.18 -3.32 -14.16
C GLU A 4 -16.75 -4.12 -12.96
N PRO A 5 -18.01 -4.58 -13.02
CA PRO A 5 -18.56 -5.44 -11.99
C PRO A 5 -17.69 -6.69 -11.78
N LEU A 6 -17.45 -7.04 -10.52
CA LEU A 6 -16.62 -8.19 -10.12
C LEU A 6 -15.14 -8.09 -10.55
N ALA A 7 -14.63 -6.88 -10.84
CA ALA A 7 -13.20 -6.65 -11.04
C ALA A 7 -12.39 -7.23 -9.86
N ILE A 8 -11.39 -8.05 -10.18
CA ILE A 8 -10.49 -8.63 -9.19
C ILE A 8 -9.24 -7.76 -9.13
N GLY A 9 -8.90 -7.32 -7.92
CA GLY A 9 -7.67 -6.61 -7.65
C GLY A 9 -6.85 -7.30 -6.58
N VAL A 10 -5.59 -6.89 -6.47
CA VAL A 10 -4.65 -7.40 -5.47
C VAL A 10 -4.07 -6.27 -4.63
N CYS A 11 -3.83 -6.57 -3.36
CA CYS A 11 -3.09 -5.72 -2.46
C CYS A 11 -1.59 -5.95 -2.70
N SER A 12 -0.84 -4.91 -3.07
CA SER A 12 0.60 -5.02 -3.34
C SER A 12 1.40 -5.59 -2.16
N TRP A 13 0.97 -5.38 -0.90
CA TRP A 13 1.55 -6.06 0.27
C TRP A 13 1.45 -7.59 0.21
N SER A 14 0.37 -8.12 -0.33
CA SER A 14 0.18 -9.57 -0.45
C SER A 14 1.13 -10.21 -1.46
N LEU A 15 1.57 -9.43 -2.46
CA LEU A 15 2.53 -9.90 -3.47
C LEU A 15 3.99 -9.75 -3.03
N GLN A 16 4.25 -9.01 -1.95
CA GLN A 16 5.60 -8.76 -1.41
C GLN A 16 6.61 -8.23 -2.46
N VAL A 17 6.09 -7.42 -3.38
CA VAL A 17 6.88 -6.77 -4.43
C VAL A 17 7.75 -5.65 -3.87
N LYS A 18 8.85 -5.36 -4.55
CA LYS A 18 9.78 -4.29 -4.21
C LYS A 18 9.77 -3.14 -5.21
N SER A 19 9.20 -3.34 -6.39
CA SER A 19 9.22 -2.34 -7.45
C SER A 19 7.95 -2.35 -8.31
N THR A 20 7.65 -1.22 -8.92
CA THR A 20 6.50 -1.06 -9.83
C THR A 20 6.60 -1.95 -11.09
N PRO A 21 7.79 -2.23 -11.68
CA PRO A 21 7.91 -3.20 -12.78
C PRO A 21 7.62 -4.64 -12.32
N GLU A 22 8.09 -5.04 -11.14
CA GLU A 22 7.82 -6.38 -10.59
C GLU A 22 6.31 -6.56 -10.36
N LEU A 23 5.66 -5.55 -9.77
CA LEU A 23 4.21 -5.53 -9.61
C LEU A 23 3.50 -5.69 -10.96
N GLN A 24 3.86 -4.90 -11.96
CA GLN A 24 3.25 -4.98 -13.30
C GLN A 24 3.44 -6.36 -13.94
N GLN A 25 4.61 -6.97 -13.79
CA GLN A 25 4.88 -8.31 -14.29
C GLN A 25 3.97 -9.36 -13.62
N LEU A 26 3.82 -9.30 -12.30
CA LEU A 26 2.96 -10.24 -11.56
C LEU A 26 1.48 -10.06 -11.89
N LEU A 27 1.01 -8.81 -11.97
CA LEU A 27 -0.33 -8.47 -12.41
C LEU A 27 -0.63 -9.03 -13.82
N GLY A 28 0.31 -8.85 -14.75
CA GLY A 28 0.22 -9.41 -16.10
C GLY A 28 0.12 -10.95 -16.12
N ARG A 29 0.84 -11.65 -15.24
CA ARG A 29 0.73 -13.11 -15.10
C ARG A 29 -0.62 -13.56 -14.52
N LEU A 30 -1.22 -12.74 -13.67
CA LEU A 30 -2.54 -12.99 -13.07
C LEU A 30 -3.69 -12.59 -14.01
N GLY A 31 -3.41 -11.83 -15.07
CA GLY A 31 -4.44 -11.33 -15.99
C GLY A 31 -5.34 -10.26 -15.36
N ILE A 32 -4.83 -9.55 -14.35
CA ILE A 32 -5.53 -8.45 -13.65
C ILE A 32 -4.69 -7.17 -13.73
N ASP A 33 -5.33 -6.03 -13.54
CA ASP A 33 -4.68 -4.72 -13.56
C ASP A 33 -5.14 -3.81 -12.41
N VAL A 34 -6.02 -4.28 -11.53
CA VAL A 34 -6.52 -3.51 -10.38
C VAL A 34 -5.63 -3.75 -9.16
N VAL A 35 -5.18 -2.68 -8.52
CA VAL A 35 -4.28 -2.77 -7.37
C VAL A 35 -4.64 -1.82 -6.24
N GLN A 36 -4.47 -2.28 -5.00
CA GLN A 36 -4.32 -1.39 -3.85
C GLN A 36 -2.83 -1.26 -3.51
N ILE A 37 -2.35 -0.02 -3.43
CA ILE A 37 -0.92 0.29 -3.39
C ILE A 37 -0.39 0.47 -1.96
N ALA A 38 0.77 -0.09 -1.66
CA ALA A 38 1.42 0.01 -0.36
C ALA A 38 2.14 1.34 -0.18
N CYS A 39 1.76 2.09 0.86
CA CYS A 39 2.29 3.40 1.20
C CYS A 39 2.75 3.42 2.67
N GLY A 40 4.04 3.26 2.93
CA GLY A 40 4.63 3.39 4.28
C GLY A 40 5.09 2.09 4.98
N ASP A 41 5.73 2.31 6.13
CA ASP A 41 6.60 1.44 6.94
C ASP A 41 7.72 0.66 6.21
N PRO A 42 8.98 0.69 6.70
CA PRO A 42 10.16 0.01 6.12
C PRO A 42 10.01 -1.48 5.80
N HIS A 43 9.06 -2.20 6.41
CA HIS A 43 8.89 -3.62 6.14
C HIS A 43 8.01 -3.93 4.93
N HIS A 44 7.18 -2.99 4.48
CA HIS A 44 6.16 -3.30 3.48
C HIS A 44 5.94 -2.23 2.41
N ALA A 45 6.61 -1.08 2.45
CA ALA A 45 6.63 -0.11 1.34
C ALA A 45 8.02 0.48 1.08
N ALA A 46 9.07 -0.30 1.35
CA ALA A 46 10.41 0.00 0.83
C ALA A 46 10.41 -0.32 -0.67
N TRP A 47 9.89 0.61 -1.47
CA TRP A 47 9.96 0.55 -2.91
C TRP A 47 11.37 0.91 -3.38
N ASP A 48 11.92 0.13 -4.31
CA ASP A 48 13.24 0.35 -4.88
C ASP A 48 13.32 1.72 -5.58
N GLU A 49 12.19 2.26 -6.03
CA GLU A 49 12.09 3.60 -6.60
C GLU A 49 12.24 4.74 -5.58
N GLY A 50 12.18 4.47 -4.27
CA GLY A 50 12.31 5.48 -3.21
C GLY A 50 11.34 6.66 -3.41
N ASP A 51 11.85 7.89 -3.37
CA ASP A 51 11.05 9.11 -3.56
C ASP A 51 10.43 9.23 -4.97
N HIS A 52 10.90 8.46 -5.95
CA HIS A 52 10.35 8.44 -7.30
C HIS A 52 9.16 7.48 -7.44
N PHE A 53 8.87 6.70 -6.40
CA PHE A 53 7.77 5.74 -6.38
C PHE A 53 6.42 6.34 -6.79
N PRO A 54 5.96 7.50 -6.26
CA PRO A 54 4.66 8.04 -6.65
C PRO A 54 4.56 8.33 -8.16
N ALA A 55 5.63 8.83 -8.76
CA ALA A 55 5.68 9.08 -10.21
C ALA A 55 5.67 7.77 -10.99
N ALA A 56 6.47 6.78 -10.58
CA ALA A 56 6.53 5.46 -11.21
C ALA A 56 5.18 4.72 -11.13
N ALA A 57 4.52 4.74 -9.98
CA ALA A 57 3.22 4.09 -9.78
C ALA A 57 2.10 4.75 -10.61
N ARG A 58 2.17 6.07 -10.84
CA ARG A 58 1.21 6.81 -11.68
C ARG A 58 1.39 6.56 -13.17
N THR A 59 2.62 6.28 -13.61
CA THR A 59 2.92 5.95 -15.02
C THR A 59 2.86 4.45 -15.30
N ALA A 60 2.75 3.62 -14.26
CA ALA A 60 2.60 2.19 -14.40
C ALA A 60 1.24 1.82 -15.03
N GLY A 61 1.22 0.75 -15.82
CA GLY A 61 0.04 0.32 -16.59
C GLY A 61 -1.08 -0.33 -15.79
N PHE A 62 -1.15 -0.12 -14.47
CA PHE A 62 -2.19 -0.68 -13.59
C PHE A 62 -3.15 0.41 -13.06
N ARG A 63 -4.35 0.00 -12.66
CA ARG A 63 -5.40 0.84 -12.09
C ARG A 63 -5.31 0.82 -10.56
N MET A 64 -4.84 1.91 -9.98
CA MET A 64 -4.84 2.10 -8.52
C MET A 64 -6.24 2.47 -8.02
N THR A 65 -6.78 1.70 -7.08
CA THR A 65 -8.12 1.94 -6.51
C THR A 65 -8.11 2.35 -5.05
N GLY A 66 -6.95 2.25 -4.40
CA GLY A 66 -6.76 2.63 -3.01
C GLY A 66 -5.31 2.45 -2.59
N ALA A 67 -5.01 2.92 -1.38
CA ALA A 67 -3.73 2.74 -0.75
C ALA A 67 -3.89 2.03 0.60
N MET A 68 -2.91 1.23 0.98
CA MET A 68 -2.76 0.76 2.35
C MET A 68 -1.61 1.52 2.99
N ILE A 69 -1.86 2.06 4.18
CA ILE A 69 -0.90 2.91 4.86
C ILE A 69 -0.32 2.16 6.05
N GLY A 70 0.99 1.93 6.01
CA GLY A 70 1.72 1.30 7.11
C GLY A 70 2.28 2.35 8.06
N PHE A 71 2.17 2.11 9.37
CA PHE A 71 2.76 2.99 10.38
C PHE A 71 3.87 2.29 11.17
N ALA A 72 4.91 3.03 11.52
CA ALA A 72 6.03 2.49 12.30
C ALA A 72 5.58 1.93 13.66
N GLY A 73 6.09 0.75 13.98
CA GLY A 73 5.80 0.03 15.22
C GLY A 73 4.39 -0.53 15.30
N GLU A 74 3.77 -0.82 14.15
CA GLU A 74 2.61 -1.72 14.08
C GLU A 74 3.05 -3.18 14.21
N ASP A 75 2.24 -3.97 14.91
CA ASP A 75 2.41 -5.40 15.09
C ASP A 75 1.10 -6.09 14.67
N TYR A 76 1.17 -6.85 13.58
CA TYR A 76 0.05 -7.58 12.98
C TYR A 76 0.03 -9.08 13.33
N MET A 77 0.79 -9.53 14.34
CA MET A 77 0.92 -10.96 14.68
C MET A 77 -0.33 -11.55 15.33
N THR A 78 -1.12 -10.75 16.07
CA THR A 78 -2.33 -11.20 16.76
C THR A 78 -3.43 -10.13 16.74
N PRO A 79 -4.72 -10.50 16.85
CA PRO A 79 -5.81 -9.51 16.96
C PRO A 79 -5.62 -8.51 18.12
N GLN A 80 -5.03 -8.95 19.23
CA GLN A 80 -4.77 -8.12 20.40
C GLN A 80 -3.67 -7.08 20.13
N THR A 81 -2.59 -7.47 19.45
CA THR A 81 -1.53 -6.55 19.06
C THR A 81 -2.03 -5.58 18.00
N ILE A 82 -2.77 -6.04 16.99
CA ILE A 82 -3.43 -5.20 15.98
C ILE A 82 -4.29 -4.11 16.63
N ARG A 83 -5.17 -4.49 17.57
CA ARG A 83 -6.02 -3.51 18.27
C ARG A 83 -5.21 -2.41 18.97
N ARG A 84 -4.06 -2.77 19.55
CA ARG A 84 -3.23 -1.86 20.34
C ARG A 84 -2.35 -0.96 19.46
N THR A 85 -1.75 -1.54 18.43
CA THR A 85 -0.70 -0.87 17.65
C THR A 85 -1.17 -0.38 16.29
N GLY A 86 -2.20 -1.00 15.71
CA GLY A 86 -2.67 -0.75 14.35
C GLY A 86 -3.40 0.58 14.13
N GLY A 87 -3.31 1.09 12.92
CA GLY A 87 -4.08 2.21 12.38
C GLY A 87 -3.98 3.47 13.23
N PHE A 88 -5.11 4.03 13.64
CA PHE A 88 -5.14 5.24 14.48
C PHE A 88 -5.52 4.93 15.94
N GLY A 89 -5.44 3.65 16.35
CA GLY A 89 -5.93 3.18 17.64
C GLY A 89 -5.26 3.87 18.82
N ASN A 90 -3.94 4.00 18.80
CA ASN A 90 -3.14 4.64 19.86
C ASN A 90 -3.19 6.18 19.75
N PRO A 91 -3.83 6.92 20.68
CA PRO A 91 -3.92 8.37 20.64
C PRO A 91 -2.57 9.08 20.61
N ALA A 92 -1.57 8.54 21.31
CA ALA A 92 -0.23 9.14 21.39
C ALA A 92 0.50 9.16 20.04
N LYS A 93 0.16 8.22 19.13
CA LYS A 93 0.76 8.15 17.78
C LYS A 93 -0.07 8.86 16.71
N ARG A 94 -1.30 9.31 17.01
CA ARG A 94 -2.21 9.86 15.99
C ARG A 94 -1.64 11.06 15.22
N PRO A 95 -0.98 12.06 15.84
CA PRO A 95 -0.47 13.22 15.11
C PRO A 95 0.49 12.81 13.97
N GLU A 96 1.51 12.02 14.28
CA GLU A 96 2.47 11.49 13.29
C GLU A 96 1.78 10.67 12.18
N ARG A 97 0.79 9.85 12.57
CA ARG A 97 0.06 9.01 11.62
C ARG A 97 -0.83 9.82 10.66
N LEU A 98 -1.34 10.95 11.11
CA LEU A 98 -2.11 11.87 10.26
C LEU A 98 -1.21 12.58 9.24
N GLU A 99 0.02 12.95 9.62
CA GLU A 99 1.00 13.48 8.67
C GLU A 99 1.35 12.46 7.59
N ARG A 100 1.54 11.19 7.98
CA ARG A 100 1.77 10.10 7.03
C ARG A 100 0.57 9.86 6.11
N LEU A 101 -0.66 9.94 6.64
CA LEU A 101 -1.87 9.88 5.82
C LEU A 101 -1.91 11.01 4.81
N GLN A 102 -1.57 12.23 5.21
CA GLN A 102 -1.53 13.38 4.31
C GLN A 102 -0.55 13.14 3.15
N TRP A 103 0.65 12.63 3.41
CA TRP A 103 1.60 12.24 2.37
C TRP A 103 1.03 11.17 1.42
N ALA A 104 0.34 10.16 1.96
CA ALA A 104 -0.21 9.08 1.15
C ALA A 104 -1.39 9.49 0.25
N LEU A 105 -1.96 10.69 0.46
CA LEU A 105 -3.03 11.26 -0.36
C LEU A 105 -2.49 12.08 -1.55
N GLU A 106 -1.20 12.40 -1.58
CA GLU A 106 -0.58 13.26 -2.60
C GLU A 106 -0.27 12.57 -3.92
#